data_AF-A0A0L7T745-F1
#
_entry.id   AF-A0A0L7T745-F1
#
_cell.length_a   1.000
_cell.length_b   1.000
_cell.length_c   1.000
_cell.angle_alpha   90.00
_cell.angle_beta   90.00
_cell.angle_gamma   90.00
#
_symmetry.space_group_name_H-M   'P 1'
#
loop_
_entity.id
_entity.type
_entity.pdbx_description
1 polymer ?
#
loop_
_entity_poly.entity_id
_entity_poly.type
_entity_poly.pdbx_seq_one_letter_code
_entity_poly.pdbx_strand_id
1 'polypeptide(L)'
;MSQNNIVDVKAWIDERPVSGFQWLLLSLCFIIIMFDGYDAIAMGIIAPALMEDWGMPQGAMGTILGASMFGVAIGALVAGPYADRFGRKRILLISILCFASFSLLSTFARTPMEMASVRFLAGLGIGAVMPNTVTLVAEYMPERRRSLMITIMYSGFNIGSGLGGFVAAGMLP
;
A
#
# COMPACT_ATOMS: atom_id res chain seq x y z
N MET A 1 -3.52 17.73 -53.88
CA MET A 1 -4.42 18.25 -52.83
C MET A 1 -4.20 17.45 -51.56
N SER A 2 -3.79 18.14 -50.49
CA SER A 2 -3.70 17.75 -49.07
C SER A 2 -3.04 16.42 -48.69
N GLN A 3 -1.72 16.44 -48.44
CA GLN A 3 -1.09 15.49 -47.51
C GLN A 3 -1.62 15.81 -46.11
N ASN A 4 -2.50 14.97 -45.59
CA ASN A 4 -2.93 15.03 -44.19
C ASN A 4 -1.72 14.69 -43.31
N ASN A 5 -1.03 15.72 -42.80
CA ASN A 5 -0.09 15.56 -41.70
C ASN A 5 -0.88 15.26 -40.42
N ILE A 6 -1.32 14.00 -40.30
CA ILE A 6 -1.83 13.47 -39.05
C ILE A 6 -0.60 13.32 -38.17
N VAL A 7 -0.28 14.37 -37.40
CA VAL A 7 0.75 14.30 -36.38
C VAL A 7 0.23 13.30 -35.36
N ASP A 8 0.82 12.11 -35.34
CA ASP A 8 0.50 11.07 -34.37
C ASP A 8 1.03 11.51 -33.00
N VAL A 9 0.20 12.29 -32.29
CA VAL A 9 0.49 12.83 -30.97
C VAL A 9 0.77 11.69 -29.97
N LYS A 10 0.19 10.50 -30.16
CA LYS A 10 0.49 9.33 -29.34
C LYS A 10 1.91 8.85 -29.57
N ALA A 11 2.33 8.70 -30.82
CA ALA A 11 3.70 8.30 -31.15
C ALA A 11 4.75 9.31 -30.62
N TRP A 12 4.48 10.62 -30.71
CA TRP A 12 5.39 11.66 -30.22
C TRP A 12 5.52 11.70 -28.69
N ILE A 13 4.44 11.36 -27.95
CA ILE A 13 4.47 11.24 -26.50
C ILE A 13 5.16 9.93 -26.06
N ASP A 14 4.96 8.84 -26.79
CA ASP A 14 5.57 7.53 -26.53
C ASP A 14 7.08 7.49 -26.82
N GLU A 15 7.60 8.40 -27.65
CA GLU A 15 9.04 8.51 -27.97
C GLU A 15 9.86 9.14 -26.84
N ARG A 16 9.23 9.77 -25.84
CA ARG A 16 9.97 10.43 -24.76
C ARG A 16 10.41 9.43 -23.69
N PRO A 17 11.69 9.44 -23.28
CA PRO A 17 12.18 8.57 -22.22
C PRO A 17 11.53 8.91 -20.88
N VAL A 18 11.47 7.91 -20.00
CA VAL A 18 10.95 8.08 -18.64
C VAL A 18 11.83 9.12 -17.93
N SER A 19 11.24 10.27 -17.56
CA SER A 19 11.92 11.37 -16.89
C SER A 19 12.35 10.96 -15.47
N GLY A 20 13.38 11.60 -14.93
CA GLY A 20 13.85 11.35 -13.56
C GLY A 20 12.74 11.53 -12.51
N PHE A 21 11.77 12.41 -12.76
CA PHE A 21 10.61 12.57 -11.88
C PHE A 21 9.70 11.32 -11.86
N GLN A 22 9.49 10.68 -13.02
CA GLN A 22 8.68 9.46 -13.12
C GLN A 22 9.38 8.29 -12.41
N TRP A 23 10.70 8.19 -12.51
CA TRP A 23 11.50 7.22 -11.73
C TRP A 23 11.44 7.50 -10.23
N LEU A 24 11.51 8.76 -9.81
CA LEU A 24 11.33 9.14 -8.41
C LEU A 24 9.93 8.73 -7.91
N LEU A 25 8.88 9.07 -8.66
CA LEU A 25 7.50 8.69 -8.33
C LEU A 25 7.35 7.18 -8.19
N LEU A 26 7.87 6.42 -9.15
CA LEU A 26 7.87 4.96 -9.12
C LEU A 26 8.61 4.43 -7.89
N SER A 27 9.79 4.96 -7.57
CA SER A 27 10.56 4.53 -6.41
C SER A 27 9.84 4.78 -5.09
N LEU A 28 9.18 5.94 -4.94
CA LEU A 28 8.37 6.26 -3.76
C LEU A 28 7.18 5.31 -3.64
N CYS A 29 6.46 5.09 -4.74
CA CYS A 29 5.33 4.16 -4.82
C CYS A 29 5.77 2.72 -4.49
N PHE A 30 6.92 2.30 -5.01
CA PHE A 30 7.53 1.00 -4.72
C PHE A 30 7.83 0.85 -3.22
N ILE A 31 8.44 1.86 -2.59
CA ILE A 31 8.76 1.84 -1.16
C ILE A 31 7.48 1.75 -0.32
N ILE A 32 6.44 2.51 -0.68
CA ILE A 32 5.14 2.47 0.01
C ILE A 32 4.56 1.05 -0.02
N ILE A 33 4.52 0.43 -1.20
CA ILE A 33 3.97 -0.91 -1.40
C ILE A 33 4.86 -1.99 -0.77
N MET A 34 6.17 -1.74 -0.66
CA MET A 34 7.09 -2.60 0.08
C MET A 34 6.79 -2.58 1.58
N PHE A 35 6.59 -1.41 2.18
CA PHE A 35 6.21 -1.31 3.60
C PHE A 35 4.83 -1.91 3.89
N ASP A 36 3.89 -1.77 2.96
CA ASP A 36 2.57 -2.43 3.01
C ASP A 36 2.73 -3.97 3.09
N GLY A 37 3.51 -4.55 2.17
CA GLY A 37 3.80 -6.00 2.21
C GLY A 37 4.51 -6.45 3.48
N TYR A 38 5.43 -5.64 3.99
CA TYR A 38 6.11 -5.92 5.26
C TYR A 38 5.13 -5.94 6.44
N ASP A 39 4.26 -4.94 6.60
CA ASP A 39 3.30 -4.86 7.71
C ASP A 39 2.30 -6.03 7.67
N ALA A 40 1.83 -6.39 6.47
CA ALA A 40 0.92 -7.51 6.27
C ALA A 40 1.49 -8.83 6.80
N ILE A 41 2.78 -9.09 6.54
CA ILE A 41 3.46 -10.31 7.00
C ILE A 41 3.89 -10.22 8.46
N ALA A 42 4.39 -9.07 8.90
CA ALA A 42 4.87 -8.87 10.27
C ALA A 42 3.79 -9.24 11.32
N MET A 43 2.53 -8.89 11.06
CA MET A 43 1.43 -9.24 11.97
C MET A 43 1.19 -10.74 12.06
N GLY A 44 1.29 -11.47 10.94
CA GLY A 44 1.15 -12.92 10.92
C GLY A 44 2.25 -13.64 11.70
N ILE A 45 3.47 -13.08 11.68
CA ILE A 45 4.63 -13.60 12.39
C ILE A 45 4.52 -13.37 13.90
N ILE A 46 4.07 -12.19 14.31
CA ILE A 46 3.96 -11.82 15.74
C ILE A 46 2.72 -12.46 16.38
N ALA A 47 1.74 -12.89 15.59
CA ALA A 47 0.47 -13.42 16.09
C ALA A 47 0.62 -14.53 17.16
N PRO A 48 1.47 -15.57 17.00
CA PRO A 48 1.67 -16.60 18.03
C PRO A 48 2.18 -16.04 19.36
N ALA A 49 3.21 -15.19 19.33
CA ALA A 49 3.77 -14.56 20.52
C ALA A 49 2.74 -13.66 21.22
N LEU A 50 1.95 -12.90 20.46
CA LEU A 50 0.90 -12.05 21.01
C LEU A 50 -0.24 -12.88 21.66
N MET A 51 -0.55 -14.06 21.13
CA MET A 51 -1.52 -14.98 21.74
C MET A 51 -1.00 -15.56 23.05
N GLU A 52 0.30 -15.89 23.13
CA GLU A 52 0.94 -16.39 24.35
C GLU A 52 1.03 -15.30 25.43
N ASP A 53 1.52 -14.11 25.09
CA ASP A 53 1.70 -12.99 26.03
C ASP A 53 0.38 -12.51 26.65
N TRP A 54 -0.71 -12.50 25.88
CA TRP A 54 -2.02 -12.05 26.37
C TRP A 54 -2.94 -13.21 26.76
N GLY A 55 -2.47 -14.47 26.69
CA GLY A 55 -3.26 -15.66 27.03
C GLY A 55 -4.57 -15.77 26.24
N MET A 56 -4.59 -15.32 24.98
CA MET A 56 -5.81 -15.20 24.18
C MET A 56 -6.21 -16.49 23.48
N PRO A 57 -7.53 -16.75 23.31
CA PRO A 57 -7.99 -17.81 22.43
C PRO A 57 -7.71 -17.46 20.96
N GLN A 58 -7.44 -18.49 20.15
CA GLN A 58 -7.10 -18.35 18.72
C GLN A 58 -8.14 -17.55 17.91
N GLY A 59 -9.42 -17.59 18.32
CA GLY A 59 -10.49 -16.80 17.70
C GLY A 59 -10.35 -15.27 17.86
N ALA A 60 -9.72 -14.81 18.95
CA ALA A 60 -9.51 -13.38 19.18
C ALA A 60 -8.52 -12.77 18.18
N MET A 61 -7.46 -13.52 17.82
CA MET A 61 -6.53 -13.12 16.76
C MET A 61 -7.23 -12.98 15.40
N GLY A 62 -8.14 -13.90 15.09
CA GLY A 62 -8.99 -13.80 13.90
C GLY A 62 -9.82 -12.52 13.87
N THR A 63 -10.29 -12.05 15.02
CA THR A 63 -11.03 -10.78 15.13
C THR A 63 -10.12 -9.57 14.89
N ILE A 64 -8.89 -9.57 15.40
CA ILE A 64 -7.92 -8.48 15.17
C ILE A 64 -7.55 -8.39 13.68
N LEU A 65 -7.20 -9.52 13.06
CA LEU A 65 -6.86 -9.58 11.64
C LEU A 65 -8.08 -9.24 10.75
N GLY A 66 -9.26 -9.75 11.11
CA GLY A 66 -10.51 -9.46 10.44
C GLY A 66 -10.89 -7.98 10.51
N ALA A 67 -10.68 -7.33 11.66
CA ALA A 67 -10.90 -5.90 11.83
C ALA A 67 -10.01 -5.07 10.89
N SER A 68 -8.74 -5.46 10.71
CA SER A 68 -7.85 -4.83 9.73
C SER A 68 -8.42 -4.94 8.31
N MET A 69 -8.79 -6.15 7.87
CA MET A 69 -9.35 -6.39 6.53
C MET A 69 -10.68 -5.66 6.31
N PHE A 70 -11.52 -5.57 7.33
CA PHE A 70 -12.75 -4.80 7.28
C PHE A 70 -12.48 -3.29 7.13
N GLY A 71 -11.47 -2.78 7.85
CA GLY A 71 -10.97 -1.42 7.69
C GLY A 71 -10.48 -1.16 6.27
N VAL A 72 -9.70 -2.08 5.70
CA VAL A 72 -9.22 -2.01 4.30
C VAL A 72 -10.39 -1.90 3.33
N ALA A 73 -11.42 -2.73 3.49
CA ALA A 73 -12.59 -2.71 2.62
C ALA A 73 -13.31 -1.35 2.65
N ILE A 74 -13.55 -0.80 3.84
CA ILE A 74 -14.18 0.52 4.00
C ILE A 74 -13.26 1.62 3.44
N GLY A 75 -11.96 1.55 3.74
CA GLY A 75 -10.96 2.51 3.28
C GLY A 75 -10.91 2.58 1.75
N ALA A 76 -10.92 1.43 1.08
CA ALA A 76 -10.95 1.35 -0.38
C ALA A 76 -12.23 1.97 -0.99
N LEU A 77 -13.40 1.70 -0.39
CA LEU A 77 -14.68 2.24 -0.84
C LEU A 77 -14.75 3.76 -0.69
N VAL A 78 -14.27 4.29 0.44
CA VAL A 78 -14.29 5.73 0.71
C VAL A 78 -13.21 6.45 -0.10
N ALA A 79 -12.03 5.86 -0.27
CA ALA A 79 -10.91 6.57 -0.87
C ALA A 79 -11.10 6.87 -2.36
N GLY A 80 -11.83 6.05 -3.12
CA GLY A 80 -12.05 6.26 -4.55
C GLY A 80 -12.64 7.64 -4.88
N PRO A 81 -13.88 7.94 -4.44
CA PRO A 81 -14.54 9.22 -4.69
C PRO A 81 -13.75 10.43 -4.14
N TYR A 82 -13.11 10.29 -2.99
CA TYR A 82 -12.32 11.36 -2.39
C TYR A 82 -11.01 11.60 -3.13
N ALA A 83 -10.36 10.56 -3.64
CA ALA A 83 -9.14 10.68 -4.44
C ALA A 83 -9.41 11.39 -5.77
N ASP A 84 -10.55 11.09 -6.40
CA ASP A 84 -10.95 11.74 -7.64
C ASP A 84 -11.30 13.23 -7.41
N ARG A 85 -11.87 13.58 -6.25
CA ARG A 85 -12.27 14.97 -5.94
C ARG A 85 -11.16 15.86 -5.40
N PHE A 86 -10.32 15.34 -4.49
CA PHE A 86 -9.29 16.12 -3.79
C PHE A 86 -7.88 15.93 -4.36
N GLY A 87 -7.74 15.01 -5.32
CA GLY A 87 -6.48 14.68 -5.99
C GLY A 87 -5.79 13.47 -5.36
N ARG A 88 -5.40 12.52 -6.22
CA ARG A 88 -4.81 11.22 -5.83
C ARG A 88 -3.60 11.36 -4.92
N LYS A 89 -2.67 12.28 -5.24
CA LYS A 89 -1.46 12.50 -4.44
C LYS A 89 -1.77 12.89 -3.00
N ARG A 90 -2.76 13.76 -2.78
CA ARG A 90 -3.10 14.25 -1.43
C ARG A 90 -3.72 13.15 -0.61
N ILE A 91 -4.68 12.41 -1.18
CA ILE A 91 -5.31 11.28 -0.50
C ILE A 91 -4.28 10.18 -0.20
N LEU A 92 -3.39 9.85 -1.15
CA LEU A 92 -2.32 8.88 -0.92
C LEU A 92 -1.45 9.27 0.29
N LEU A 93 -1.02 10.53 0.40
CA LEU A 93 -0.21 11.00 1.52
C LEU A 93 -0.97 10.95 2.85
N ILE A 94 -2.24 11.37 2.87
CA ILE A 94 -3.08 11.30 4.07
C ILE A 94 -3.25 9.85 4.53
N SER A 95 -3.54 8.95 3.59
CA SER A 95 -3.69 7.52 3.83
C SER A 95 -2.45 6.88 4.43
N ILE A 96 -1.27 7.20 3.88
CA ILE A 96 0.02 6.71 4.42
C ILE A 96 0.28 7.28 5.80
N LEU A 97 0.03 8.57 6.02
CA LEU A 97 0.21 9.19 7.35
C LEU A 97 -0.74 8.59 8.39
N CYS A 98 -2.01 8.36 8.04
CA CYS A 98 -2.97 7.68 8.90
C CYS A 98 -2.49 6.26 9.22
N PHE A 99 -2.13 5.47 8.20
CA PHE A 99 -1.64 4.11 8.38
C PHE A 99 -0.39 4.07 9.27
N ALA A 100 0.62 4.90 8.99
CA ALA A 100 1.86 4.95 9.77
C ALA A 100 1.61 5.38 11.23
N SER A 101 0.73 6.37 11.44
CA SER A 101 0.39 6.85 12.78
C SER A 101 -0.32 5.76 13.59
N PHE A 102 -1.32 5.09 13.01
CA PHE A 102 -2.03 4.02 13.70
C PHE A 102 -1.17 2.76 13.87
N SER A 103 -0.30 2.44 12.91
CA SER A 103 0.67 1.35 13.07
C SER A 103 1.61 1.64 14.25
N LEU A 104 2.08 2.87 14.42
CA LEU A 104 2.85 3.28 15.60
C LEU A 104 2.02 3.24 16.89
N LEU A 105 0.74 3.66 16.87
CA LEU A 105 -0.14 3.52 18.03
C LEU A 105 -0.34 2.05 18.44
N SER A 106 -0.21 1.10 17.51
CA SER A 106 -0.41 -0.32 17.79
C SER A 106 0.63 -0.88 18.75
N THR A 107 1.81 -0.26 18.87
CA THR A 107 2.83 -0.67 19.86
C THR A 107 2.44 -0.34 21.30
N PHE A 108 1.48 0.57 21.50
CA PHE A 108 0.99 0.95 22.82
C PHE A 108 -0.28 0.19 23.23
N ALA A 109 -0.85 -0.62 22.33
CA ALA A 109 -2.04 -1.40 22.62
C ALA A 109 -1.72 -2.48 23.67
N ARG A 110 -2.51 -2.53 24.74
CA ARG A 110 -2.34 -3.47 25.86
C ARG A 110 -3.40 -4.55 25.89
N THR A 111 -4.47 -4.36 25.13
CA THR A 111 -5.59 -5.29 25.08
C THR A 111 -5.91 -5.72 23.65
N PRO A 112 -6.55 -6.88 23.47
CA PRO A 112 -6.94 -7.38 22.15
C PRO A 112 -7.89 -6.44 21.42
N MET A 113 -8.79 -5.81 22.17
CA MET A 113 -9.80 -4.89 21.64
C MET A 113 -9.19 -3.56 21.20
N GLU A 114 -8.22 -3.02 21.97
CA GLU A 114 -7.43 -1.85 21.55
C GLU A 114 -6.65 -2.15 20.28
N MET A 115 -5.97 -3.31 20.22
CA MET A 115 -5.23 -3.73 19.04
C MET A 115 -6.16 -3.86 17.83
N ALA A 116 -7.32 -4.51 17.97
CA ALA A 116 -8.31 -4.62 16.89
C ALA A 116 -8.79 -3.24 16.40
N SER A 117 -9.05 -2.31 17.32
CA SER A 117 -9.53 -0.97 17.00
C SER A 117 -8.48 -0.15 16.24
N VAL A 118 -7.23 -0.16 16.74
CA VAL A 118 -6.12 0.53 16.08
C VAL A 118 -5.82 -0.10 14.71
N ARG A 119 -5.93 -1.42 14.59
CA ARG A 119 -5.75 -2.13 13.31
C ARG A 119 -6.86 -1.86 12.32
N PHE A 120 -8.10 -1.73 12.77
CA PHE A 120 -9.19 -1.26 11.92
C PHE A 120 -8.90 0.14 11.36
N LEU A 121 -8.44 1.07 12.21
CA LEU A 121 -8.07 2.43 11.79
C LEU A 121 -6.86 2.45 10.86
N ALA A 122 -5.85 1.62 11.10
CA ALA A 122 -4.72 1.44 10.20
C ALA A 122 -5.19 0.87 8.84
N GLY A 123 -6.08 -0.13 8.86
CA GLY A 123 -6.71 -0.73 7.68
C GLY A 123 -7.46 0.30 6.84
N LEU A 124 -8.21 1.21 7.46
CA LEU A 124 -8.88 2.32 6.76
C LEU A 124 -7.88 3.19 5.98
N GLY A 125 -6.72 3.47 6.57
CA GLY A 125 -5.65 4.22 5.91
C GLY A 125 -5.09 3.47 4.71
N ILE A 126 -4.73 2.21 4.90
CA ILE A 126 -4.03 1.42 3.87
C ILE A 126 -4.92 1.01 2.70
N GLY A 127 -6.23 0.83 2.90
CA GLY A 127 -7.16 0.43 1.84
C GLY A 127 -7.22 1.40 0.65
N ALA A 128 -6.84 2.66 0.87
CA ALA A 128 -6.72 3.68 -0.16
C ALA A 128 -5.40 3.62 -0.95
N VAL A 129 -4.36 2.97 -0.43
CA VAL A 129 -2.98 3.11 -0.89
C VAL A 129 -2.79 2.41 -2.23
N MET A 130 -3.11 1.11 -2.33
CA MET A 130 -2.95 0.34 -3.57
C MET A 130 -3.64 0.97 -4.79
N PRO A 131 -4.96 1.25 -4.78
CA PRO A 131 -5.63 1.77 -5.97
C PRO A 131 -5.11 3.15 -6.37
N ASN A 132 -4.79 4.01 -5.39
CA ASN A 132 -4.25 5.34 -5.68
C ASN A 132 -2.83 5.29 -6.22
N THR A 133 -1.98 4.40 -5.71
CA THR A 133 -0.60 4.24 -6.18
C THR A 133 -0.57 3.68 -7.60
N VAL A 134 -1.38 2.65 -7.89
CA VAL A 134 -1.52 2.09 -9.25
C VAL A 134 -1.98 3.16 -10.22
N THR A 135 -2.98 3.96 -9.83
CA THR A 135 -3.53 4.99 -10.72
C THR A 135 -2.56 6.15 -10.89
N LEU A 136 -1.84 6.56 -9.84
CA LEU A 136 -0.82 7.60 -9.93
C LEU A 136 0.34 7.17 -10.84
N VAL A 137 0.82 5.93 -10.75
CA VAL A 137 1.83 5.42 -11.69
C VAL A 137 1.26 5.33 -13.11
N ALA A 138 0.00 4.91 -13.27
CA ALA A 138 -0.65 4.83 -14.57
C ALA A 138 -0.82 6.20 -15.26
N GLU A 139 -1.18 7.25 -14.52
CA GLU A 139 -1.38 8.61 -15.04
C GLU A 139 -0.07 9.27 -15.45
N TYR A 140 1.02 8.94 -14.78
CA TYR A 140 2.32 9.57 -15.02
C TYR A 140 3.20 8.79 -15.99
N MET A 141 2.87 7.55 -16.36
CA MET A 141 3.72 6.71 -17.21
C MET A 141 3.20 6.61 -18.66
N PRO A 142 4.10 6.52 -19.66
CA PRO A 142 3.70 6.29 -21.05
C PRO A 142 3.02 4.94 -21.22
N GLU A 143 2.04 4.87 -22.12
CA GLU A 143 1.12 3.74 -22.30
C GLU A 143 1.90 2.42 -22.52
N ARG A 144 2.96 2.47 -23.32
CA ARG A 144 3.81 1.30 -23.65
C ARG A 144 4.55 0.70 -22.46
N ARG A 145 4.93 1.50 -21.45
CA ARG A 145 5.71 1.05 -20.28
C ARG A 145 4.87 0.98 -19.01
N ARG A 146 3.65 1.51 -19.01
CA ARG A 146 2.75 1.56 -17.86
C ARG A 146 2.60 0.22 -17.17
N SER A 147 2.30 -0.85 -17.92
CA SER A 147 2.12 -2.19 -17.33
C SER A 147 3.39 -2.67 -16.64
N LEU A 148 4.55 -2.54 -17.29
CA LEU A 148 5.84 -2.93 -16.71
C LEU A 148 6.18 -2.13 -15.45
N MET A 149 5.92 -0.82 -15.43
CA MET A 149 6.15 0.03 -14.25
C MET A 149 5.24 -0.33 -13.09
N ILE A 150 3.96 -0.62 -13.36
CA ILE A 150 3.02 -1.11 -12.34
C ILE A 150 3.50 -2.47 -11.80
N THR A 151 3.92 -3.39 -12.66
CA THR A 151 4.47 -4.68 -12.21
C THR A 151 5.72 -4.52 -11.36
N ILE A 152 6.66 -3.64 -11.73
CA ILE A 152 7.83 -3.31 -10.90
C ILE A 152 7.38 -2.80 -9.54
N MET A 153 6.43 -1.86 -9.50
CA MET A 153 5.89 -1.35 -8.25
C MET A 153 5.29 -2.47 -7.36
N TYR A 154 4.48 -3.36 -7.95
CA TYR A 154 3.88 -4.50 -7.25
C TYR A 154 4.90 -5.52 -6.76
N SER A 155 6.04 -5.66 -7.45
CA SER A 155 7.12 -6.53 -6.97
C SER A 155 7.65 -6.06 -5.60
N GLY A 156 7.53 -4.76 -5.29
CA GLY A 156 7.82 -4.19 -3.98
C GLY A 156 7.06 -4.87 -2.86
N PHE A 157 5.78 -5.22 -3.07
CA PHE A 157 4.96 -5.92 -2.06
C PHE A 157 5.55 -7.27 -1.69
N ASN A 158 5.96 -8.05 -2.70
CA ASN A 158 6.57 -9.36 -2.52
C ASN A 158 7.95 -9.25 -1.85
N ILE A 159 8.73 -8.23 -2.21
CA ILE A 159 10.04 -7.96 -1.59
C ILE A 159 9.84 -7.59 -0.11
N GLY A 160 8.91 -6.69 0.20
CA GLY A 160 8.61 -6.29 1.58
C GLY A 160 8.07 -7.43 2.43
N SER A 161 7.16 -8.21 1.87
CA SER A 161 6.66 -9.46 2.44
C SER A 161 7.82 -10.42 2.77
N GLY A 162 8.71 -10.67 1.81
CA GLY A 162 9.87 -11.54 1.99
C GLY A 162 10.82 -11.00 3.07
N LEU A 163 11.11 -9.70 3.07
CA LEU A 163 11.94 -9.04 4.09
C LEU A 163 11.36 -9.22 5.49
N GLY A 164 10.04 -9.16 5.65
CA GLY A 164 9.36 -9.45 6.93
C GLY A 164 9.72 -10.83 7.48
N GLY A 165 9.71 -11.85 6.60
CA GLY A 165 10.12 -13.21 6.95
C GLY A 165 11.61 -13.31 7.35
N PHE A 166 12.51 -12.65 6.61
CA PHE A 166 13.93 -12.65 6.93
C PHE A 166 14.27 -11.92 8.23
N VAL A 167 13.64 -10.77 8.49
CA VAL A 167 13.82 -10.02 9.73
C VAL A 167 13.32 -10.85 10.92
N ALA A 168 12.15 -11.47 10.78
CA ALA A 168 11.62 -12.35 11.80
C ALA A 168 12.52 -13.56 12.08
N ALA A 169 13.05 -14.20 11.04
CA ALA A 169 13.99 -15.32 11.20
C ALA A 169 15.30 -14.92 11.91
N GLY A 170 15.67 -13.63 11.87
CA GLY A 170 16.82 -13.11 12.63
C GLY A 170 16.49 -12.68 14.07
N MET A 171 15.22 -12.44 14.39
CA MET A 171 14.78 -11.97 15.72
C MET A 171 14.15 -13.06 16.59
N LEU A 172 13.53 -14.07 15.96
CA LEU A 172 13.03 -15.26 16.64
C LEU A 172 14.18 -16.27 16.78
N PRO A 173 14.46 -16.78 17.98
CA PRO A 173 15.51 -17.77 18.21
C PRO A 173 15.24 -19.12 17.53
#